data_AF-A0A6L2L6T8-F1
#
_entry.id   AF-A0A6L2L6T8-F1
#
_cell.length_a   1.000
_cell.length_b   1.000
_cell.length_c   1.000
_cell.angle_alpha   90.00
_cell.angle_beta   90.00
_cell.angle_gamma   90.00
#
_symmetry.space_group_name_H-M   'P 1'
#
loop_
_entity.id
_entity.type
_entity.pdbx_description
1 polymer ?
#
loop_
_entity_poly.entity_id
_entity_poly.type
_entity_poly.pdbx_seq_one_letter_code
_entity_poly.pdbx_strand_id
1 'polypeptide(L)'
;MLMHSPAIDEPVKDKDLVMLAVSGLREEYNGLKTTITTRQSPTAFIELHALFGNHDYMLGKTQLDAQLSALGFQVSPIAPSGPQAFYGALPLNNNRSNNNNNRGNRKISGGNNNNRGHGHGRQFD
;
A
#
# COMPACT_ATOMS: atom_id res chain seq x y z
N MET A 1 40.67 -54.63 -16.27
CA MET A 1 40.87 -53.27 -15.75
C MET A 1 39.55 -52.53 -15.94
N LEU A 2 38.69 -52.52 -14.92
CA LEU A 2 37.37 -51.87 -14.96
C LEU A 2 37.57 -50.37 -14.79
N MET A 3 37.34 -49.62 -15.87
CA MET A 3 37.27 -48.16 -15.82
C MET A 3 36.00 -47.78 -15.04
N HIS A 4 36.17 -47.44 -13.77
CA HIS A 4 35.10 -46.82 -12.99
C HIS A 4 35.03 -45.36 -13.45
N SER A 5 33.93 -44.98 -14.12
CA SER A 5 33.69 -43.59 -14.51
C SER A 5 33.49 -42.75 -13.24
N PRO A 6 34.38 -41.79 -12.92
CA PRO A 6 34.40 -41.08 -11.63
C PRO A 6 33.30 -40.02 -11.47
N ALA A 7 32.28 -40.01 -12.34
CA ALA A 7 31.34 -38.90 -12.45
C ALA A 7 29.98 -39.14 -11.75
N ILE A 8 29.75 -40.30 -11.13
CA ILE A 8 28.45 -40.68 -10.55
C ILE A 8 28.47 -40.71 -9.00
N ASP A 9 29.63 -40.59 -8.37
CA ASP A 9 29.77 -40.85 -6.93
C ASP A 9 29.56 -39.63 -6.01
N GLU A 10 29.48 -38.39 -6.53
CA GLU A 10 29.20 -37.21 -5.71
C GLU A 10 27.72 -36.78 -5.81
N PRO A 11 26.98 -36.71 -4.69
CA PRO A 11 25.61 -36.19 -4.72
C PRO A 11 25.62 -34.71 -5.10
N VAL A 12 24.68 -34.30 -5.96
CA VAL A 12 24.55 -32.91 -6.41
C VAL A 12 24.29 -32.00 -5.20
N LYS A 13 25.03 -30.90 -5.12
CA LYS A 13 24.90 -29.95 -4.02
C LYS A 13 23.58 -29.21 -4.12
N ASP A 14 22.99 -28.92 -2.97
CA ASP A 14 21.69 -28.26 -2.88
C ASP A 14 21.66 -26.90 -3.59
N LYS A 15 22.76 -26.14 -3.49
CA LYS A 15 22.95 -24.88 -4.22
C LYS A 15 22.84 -25.07 -5.73
N ASP A 16 23.42 -26.14 -6.28
CA ASP A 16 23.42 -26.38 -7.72
C ASP A 16 22.03 -26.83 -8.19
N LEU A 17 21.31 -27.61 -7.37
CA LEU A 17 19.91 -27.94 -7.60
C LEU A 17 19.02 -26.69 -7.61
N VAL A 18 19.24 -25.77 -6.66
CA VAL A 18 18.53 -24.50 -6.58
C VAL A 18 18.85 -23.63 -7.78
N MET A 19 20.13 -23.50 -8.14
CA MET A 19 20.54 -22.71 -9.31
C MET A 19 19.99 -23.30 -10.60
N LEU A 20 19.97 -24.63 -10.75
CA LEU A 20 19.36 -25.31 -11.88
C LEU A 20 17.87 -24.97 -11.99
N ALA A 21 17.12 -25.09 -10.88
CA ALA A 21 15.71 -24.75 -10.85
C ALA A 21 15.46 -23.27 -11.19
N VAL A 22 16.22 -22.34 -10.59
CA VAL A 22 16.11 -20.88 -10.81
C VAL A 22 16.44 -20.50 -12.25
N SER A 23 17.44 -21.15 -12.86
CA SER A 23 17.85 -20.89 -14.25
C SER A 23 16.77 -21.25 -15.27
N GLY A 24 15.92 -22.23 -14.96
CA GLY A 24 14.82 -22.67 -15.82
C GLY A 24 13.54 -21.83 -15.72
N LEU A 25 13.47 -20.86 -14.80
CA LEU A 25 12.29 -20.03 -14.61
C LEU A 25 12.13 -19.00 -15.74
N ARG A 26 10.88 -18.65 -16.04
CA ARG A 26 10.54 -17.61 -17.02
C ARG A 26 10.82 -16.20 -16.49
N GLU A 27 10.64 -15.19 -17.34
CA GLU A 27 10.98 -13.78 -17.04
C GLU A 27 10.04 -13.15 -16.02
N GLU A 28 8.79 -13.61 -15.93
CA GLU A 28 7.81 -13.17 -14.94
C GLU A 28 8.27 -13.45 -13.50
N TYR A 29 9.20 -14.39 -13.33
CA TYR A 29 9.80 -14.75 -12.05
C TYR A 29 11.12 -14.03 -11.77
N ASN A 30 11.53 -13.04 -12.57
CA ASN A 30 12.83 -12.36 -12.38
C ASN A 30 13.00 -11.71 -10.99
N GLY A 31 11.91 -11.19 -10.41
CA GLY A 31 11.92 -10.70 -9.03
C GLY A 31 12.25 -11.81 -8.02
N LEU A 32 11.68 -12.99 -8.23
CA LEU A 32 11.96 -14.16 -7.40
C LEU A 32 13.38 -14.71 -7.62
N LYS A 33 13.84 -14.80 -8.87
CA LYS A 33 15.23 -15.20 -9.20
C LYS A 33 16.23 -14.30 -8.47
N THR A 34 16.00 -12.99 -8.50
CA THR A 34 16.83 -12.01 -7.79
C THR A 34 16.80 -12.28 -6.29
N THR A 35 15.60 -12.42 -5.71
CA THR A 35 15.43 -12.72 -4.28
C THR A 35 16.19 -13.97 -3.82
N ILE A 36 16.15 -15.05 -4.62
CA ILE A 36 16.85 -16.30 -4.28
C ILE A 36 18.37 -16.14 -4.40
N THR A 37 18.86 -15.44 -5.44
CA THR A 37 20.30 -15.30 -5.73
C THR A 37 21.00 -14.29 -4.83
N THR A 38 20.32 -13.26 -4.34
CA THR A 38 20.91 -12.22 -3.49
C THR A 38 20.79 -12.51 -1.99
N ARG A 39 20.15 -13.62 -1.60
CA ARG A 39 20.01 -14.00 -0.19
C ARG A 39 21.37 -14.29 0.44
N GLN A 40 21.58 -13.75 1.65
CA GLN A 40 22.79 -13.99 2.44
C GLN A 40 22.90 -15.45 2.90
N SER A 41 21.77 -16.05 3.31
CA SER A 41 21.67 -17.47 3.64
C SER A 41 21.34 -18.27 2.37
N PRO A 42 22.10 -19.33 2.03
CA PRO A 42 21.74 -20.21 0.94
C PRO A 42 20.31 -20.72 1.08
N THR A 43 19.51 -20.59 0.03
CA THR A 43 18.15 -21.15 0.00
C THR A 43 18.28 -22.66 -0.15
N ALA A 44 17.64 -23.42 0.74
CA ALA A 44 17.61 -24.86 0.60
C ALA A 44 16.65 -25.26 -0.53
N PHE A 45 16.91 -26.34 -1.27
CA PHE A 45 16.03 -26.77 -2.36
C PHE A 45 14.60 -27.02 -1.89
N ILE A 46 14.46 -27.55 -0.67
CA ILE A 46 13.15 -27.78 -0.06
C ILE A 46 12.38 -26.48 0.17
N GLU A 47 13.00 -25.30 0.30
CA GLU A 47 12.29 -24.03 0.49
C GLU A 47 11.67 -23.48 -0.80
N LEU A 48 12.09 -23.96 -1.96
CA LEU A 48 11.66 -23.42 -3.25
C LEU A 48 10.14 -23.52 -3.44
N HIS A 49 9.50 -24.60 -2.96
CA HIS A 49 8.05 -24.76 -3.11
C HIS A 49 7.28 -23.63 -2.41
N ALA A 50 7.69 -23.24 -1.20
CA ALA A 50 7.05 -22.18 -0.44
C ALA A 50 7.30 -20.82 -1.09
N LEU A 51 8.52 -20.59 -1.60
CA LEU A 51 8.86 -19.38 -2.32
C LEU A 51 8.06 -19.21 -3.62
N PHE A 52 7.91 -20.29 -4.40
CA PHE A 52 7.05 -20.29 -5.59
C PHE A 52 5.58 -20.06 -5.25
N GLY A 53 5.04 -20.77 -4.26
CA GLY A 53 3.64 -20.59 -3.84
C GLY A 53 3.34 -19.16 -3.37
N ASN A 54 4.25 -18.56 -2.59
CA ASN A 54 4.11 -17.17 -2.16
C ASN A 54 4.15 -16.20 -3.34
N HIS A 55 5.04 -16.44 -4.31
CA HIS A 55 5.16 -15.60 -5.50
C HIS A 55 3.90 -15.69 -6.38
N ASP A 56 3.42 -16.90 -6.66
CA ASP A 56 2.23 -17.13 -7.50
C ASP A 56 0.98 -16.51 -6.85
N TYR A 57 0.85 -16.61 -5.52
CA TYR A 57 -0.22 -15.94 -4.78
C TYR A 57 -0.18 -14.42 -4.95
N MET A 58 1.02 -13.82 -4.84
CA MET A 58 1.20 -12.37 -5.04
C MET A 58 0.93 -11.94 -6.49
N LEU A 59 1.34 -12.75 -7.47
CA LEU A 59 1.07 -12.52 -8.90
C LEU A 59 -0.43 -12.51 -9.18
N GLY A 60 -1.13 -13.55 -8.73
CA GLY A 60 -2.58 -13.67 -8.89
C GLY A 60 -3.34 -12.54 -8.19
N LYS A 61 -2.90 -12.16 -6.99
CA LYS A 61 -3.48 -11.01 -6.27
C LYS A 61 -3.27 -9.70 -7.03
N THR A 62 -2.06 -9.44 -7.52
CA THR A 62 -1.76 -8.22 -8.29
C THR A 62 -2.61 -8.14 -9.56
N GLN A 63 -2.82 -9.27 -10.23
CA GLN A 63 -3.68 -9.34 -11.42
C GLN A 63 -5.15 -9.10 -11.08
N LEU A 64 -5.64 -9.61 -9.94
CA LEU A 64 -6.99 -9.36 -9.47
C LEU A 64 -7.17 -7.89 -9.08
N ASP A 65 -6.23 -7.33 -8.33
CA ASP A 65 -6.24 -5.93 -7.88
C ASP A 65 -6.25 -4.98 -9.10
N ALA A 66 -5.50 -5.30 -10.16
CA ALA A 66 -5.50 -4.55 -11.42
C ALA A 66 -6.86 -4.60 -12.12
N GLN A 67 -7.52 -5.76 -12.18
CA GLN A 67 -8.85 -5.90 -12.78
C GLN A 67 -9.92 -5.13 -11.98
N LEU A 68 -9.90 -5.24 -10.66
CA LEU A 68 -10.82 -4.51 -9.78
C LEU A 68 -10.62 -2.99 -9.89
N SER A 69 -9.37 -2.54 -9.99
CA SER A 69 -9.03 -1.13 -10.20
C SER A 69 -9.56 -0.62 -11.55
N ALA A 70 -9.49 -1.44 -12.61
CA ALA A 70 -10.04 -1.10 -13.92
C ALA A 70 -11.58 -0.95 -13.91
N LEU A 71 -12.27 -1.62 -12.98
CA LEU A 71 -13.72 -1.49 -12.76
C LEU A 71 -14.09 -0.32 -11.81
N GLY A 72 -13.10 0.45 -11.34
CA GLY A 72 -13.32 1.60 -10.46
C GLY A 72 -13.42 1.26 -8.97
N PHE A 73 -13.12 0.03 -8.56
CA PHE A 73 -12.99 -0.31 -7.14
C PHE A 73 -11.63 0.18 -6.61
N GLN A 74 -11.63 0.87 -5.47
CA GLN A 74 -10.38 1.25 -4.80
C GLN A 74 -9.78 0.04 -4.10
N VAL A 75 -8.63 -0.42 -4.58
CA VAL A 75 -7.86 -1.50 -3.95
C VAL A 75 -6.56 -0.92 -3.40
N SER A 76 -6.36 -1.04 -2.08
CA SER A 76 -5.13 -0.58 -1.44
C SER A 76 -4.07 -1.68 -1.49
N PRO A 77 -2.86 -1.42 -2.00
CA PRO A 77 -1.79 -2.40 -1.98
C PRO A 77 -1.44 -2.74 -0.53
N ILE A 78 -1.39 -4.04 -0.21
CA ILE A 78 -0.78 -4.49 1.05
C ILE A 78 0.73 -4.38 0.86
N ALA A 79 1.30 -3.22 1.17
CA ALA A 79 2.74 -3.06 1.19
C ALA A 79 3.33 -3.99 2.26
N PRO A 80 4.43 -4.73 1.99
CA PRO A 80 5.23 -5.29 3.07
C PRO A 80 5.64 -4.13 3.97
N SER A 81 5.39 -4.25 5.27
CA SER A 81 5.57 -3.20 6.27
C SER A 81 7.04 -2.77 6.40
N GLY A 82 7.49 -1.92 5.48
CA GLY A 82 8.59 -1.00 5.71
C GLY A 82 8.07 0.23 6.48
N PRO A 83 8.92 0.96 7.21
CA PRO A 83 8.50 2.17 7.90
C PRO A 83 7.97 3.16 6.88
N GLN A 84 6.65 3.38 6.89
CA GLN A 84 6.04 4.47 6.13
C GLN A 84 6.57 5.76 6.73
N ALA A 85 7.53 6.37 6.06
CA ALA A 85 8.01 7.67 6.45
C ALA A 85 6.87 8.66 6.20
N PHE A 86 6.40 9.27 7.29
CA PHE A 86 5.35 10.28 7.38
C PHE A 86 5.84 11.58 6.72
N TYR A 87 6.07 11.56 5.41
CA TYR A 87 6.47 12.75 4.65
C TYR A 87 5.26 13.34 3.95
N GLY A 88 4.85 14.52 4.45
CA GLY A 88 4.21 15.57 3.67
C GLY A 88 2.75 15.31 3.28
N ALA A 89 1.85 16.05 3.91
CA ALA A 89 0.50 16.26 3.41
C ALA A 89 0.52 16.62 1.91
N LEU A 90 -0.30 15.92 1.11
CA LEU A 90 -0.58 16.22 -0.28
C LEU A 90 -2.11 16.37 -0.48
N PRO A 91 -2.55 17.08 -1.54
CA PRO A 91 -3.37 18.28 -1.41
C PRO A 91 -4.90 18.11 -1.60
N LEU A 92 -5.63 19.11 -1.11
CA LEU A 92 -7.00 19.58 -1.39
C LEU A 92 -7.97 18.64 -2.15
N ASN A 93 -9.11 18.36 -1.51
CA ASN A 93 -10.39 18.18 -2.21
C ASN A 93 -11.47 19.05 -1.55
N ASN A 94 -11.41 20.36 -1.80
CA ASN A 94 -12.52 21.26 -1.47
C ASN A 94 -13.56 21.17 -2.58
N ASN A 95 -14.60 20.37 -2.33
CA ASN A 95 -15.86 20.40 -3.06
C ASN A 95 -16.50 21.79 -2.93
N ARG A 96 -16.05 22.71 -3.78
CA ARG A 96 -16.64 24.02 -3.99
C ARG A 96 -17.78 23.83 -4.99
N SER A 97 -18.95 23.41 -4.51
CA SER A 97 -20.16 23.40 -5.32
C SER A 97 -21.41 23.68 -4.50
N ASN A 98 -22.03 24.82 -4.84
CA ASN A 98 -23.46 25.12 -4.78
C ASN A 98 -24.26 24.83 -3.51
N ASN A 99 -24.76 25.89 -2.86
CA ASN A 99 -26.11 26.35 -3.23
C ASN A 99 -26.46 27.67 -2.54
N ASN A 100 -26.68 28.70 -3.36
CA ASN A 100 -27.46 29.87 -2.96
C ASN A 100 -28.93 29.47 -2.79
N ASN A 101 -29.58 30.18 -1.88
CA ASN A 101 -31.03 30.31 -1.70
C ASN A 101 -31.70 29.23 -0.84
N ASN A 102 -31.72 29.45 0.48
CA ASN A 102 -33.03 29.59 1.13
C ASN A 102 -32.98 30.19 2.54
N ARG A 103 -33.65 31.34 2.65
CA ARG A 103 -34.54 31.70 3.76
C ARG A 103 -33.92 31.72 5.16
N GLY A 104 -33.02 32.69 5.37
CA GLY A 104 -32.69 33.23 6.69
C GLY A 104 -33.84 34.05 7.28
N ASN A 105 -34.85 33.33 7.75
CA ASN A 105 -35.63 33.55 8.96
C ASN A 105 -35.88 35.02 9.39
N ARG A 106 -37.11 35.50 9.13
CA ARG A 106 -37.67 36.73 9.73
C ARG A 106 -37.55 36.62 11.25
N LYS A 107 -36.70 37.44 11.87
CA LYS A 107 -36.72 37.66 13.32
C LYS A 107 -37.95 38.49 13.68
N ILE A 108 -39.06 37.82 13.96
CA ILE A 108 -40.22 38.38 14.66
C ILE A 108 -40.16 37.88 16.10
N SER A 109 -40.51 38.76 17.03
CA SER A 109 -40.77 38.49 18.45
C SER A 109 -39.50 38.27 19.26
N GLY A 110 -39.16 39.07 20.26
CA GLY A 110 -40.06 39.70 21.23
C GLY A 110 -39.51 39.31 22.61
N GLY A 111 -39.33 40.30 23.48
CA GLY A 111 -39.05 40.04 24.89
C GLY A 111 -37.67 40.48 25.37
N ASN A 112 -37.71 41.59 26.12
CA ASN A 112 -36.98 41.84 27.35
C ASN A 112 -35.50 41.42 27.42
N ASN A 113 -34.64 42.40 27.69
CA ASN A 113 -34.15 42.54 29.06
C ASN A 113 -33.59 43.93 29.35
N ASN A 114 -34.19 44.50 30.38
CA ASN A 114 -33.85 45.72 31.09
C ASN A 114 -32.35 45.82 31.38
N ASN A 115 -31.77 46.99 31.10
CA ASN A 115 -30.72 47.55 31.94
C ASN A 115 -30.72 49.08 31.88
N ARG A 116 -31.47 49.62 32.84
CA ARG A 116 -31.08 50.69 33.77
C ARG A 116 -30.54 51.97 33.13
N GLY A 117 -31.42 52.97 33.12
CA GLY A 117 -31.03 54.37 33.07
C GLY A 117 -29.97 54.69 34.11
N HIS A 118 -28.93 55.38 33.66
CA HIS A 118 -28.03 56.15 34.48
C HIS A 118 -27.79 57.45 33.71
N GLY A 119 -28.52 58.49 34.13
CA GLY A 119 -28.29 59.83 33.61
C GLY A 119 -26.94 60.36 34.09
N HIS A 120 -26.37 61.29 33.32
CA HIS A 120 -25.51 62.41 33.71
C HIS A 120 -25.22 63.15 32.40
N GLY A 121 -25.80 64.35 32.19
CA GLY A 121 -25.10 65.61 32.45
C GLY A 121 -24.50 66.12 31.12
N ARG A 122 -25.16 67.05 30.42
CA ARG A 122 -25.09 68.52 30.57
C ARG A 122 -24.06 69.15 29.60
N GLN A 123 -24.43 70.33 29.08
CA GLN A 123 -23.59 71.43 28.55
C GLN A 123 -23.09 71.30 27.10
N PHE A 124 -23.10 72.34 26.25
CA PHE A 124 -23.56 73.74 26.28
C PHE A 124 -23.69 74.23 24.82
N ASP A 125 -24.58 75.22 24.63
CA ASP A 125 -24.75 76.19 23.53
C ASP A 125 -24.62 75.77 22.06
#